data_AF-A0A2L0EYM4-F1
#
_entry.id   AF-A0A2L0EYM4-F1
#
_cell.length_a   1.000
_cell.length_b   1.000
_cell.length_c   1.000
_cell.angle_alpha   90.00
_cell.angle_beta   90.00
_cell.angle_gamma   90.00
#
_symmetry.space_group_name_H-M   'P 1'
#
loop_
_entity.id
_entity.type
_entity.pdbx_description
1 polymer ?
#
loop_
_entity_poly.entity_id
_entity_poly.type
_entity_poly.pdbx_seq_one_letter_code
_entity_poly.pdbx_strand_id
1 'polypeptide(L)'
;MNTRKGVLSASISVVLACIPCVVSAASPCATSGDRGAALAKERTDSKAGVVVDIERIIAVEQLPSSVGTALMRLGKGVRVQQVEENIDGGVATYEIDLLLADTYYEVEFDAAGNVIGSEIEAWIVPLASVTGPARRAIEHEAAGAAILEVRMEIEEDLGEAVYEADIRNTTRTYALRIDAHGTLIERDITMDMLPGGAYRALVHAAQGGSIVELDEELHDGKLSYEANIVIGDVEFELSVDGDGNVVELNYP
;
A
#
# COMPACT_ATOMS: atom_id res chain seq x y z
N MET A 1 4.03 20.19 28.71
CA MET A 1 2.81 19.70 28.04
C MET A 1 2.83 20.23 26.62
N ASN A 2 3.30 19.41 25.67
CA ASN A 2 3.24 19.72 24.24
C ASN A 2 2.81 18.44 23.54
N THR A 3 1.54 18.41 23.14
CA THR A 3 0.93 17.35 22.34
C THR A 3 1.43 17.45 20.90
N ARG A 4 2.34 16.55 20.50
CA ARG A 4 2.66 16.35 19.08
C ARG A 4 1.55 15.52 18.45
N LYS A 5 0.89 16.10 17.43
CA LYS A 5 -0.03 15.41 16.54
C LYS A 5 0.80 14.51 15.62
N GLY A 6 0.42 13.24 15.51
CA GLY A 6 1.02 12.30 14.57
C GLY A 6 0.78 12.76 13.14
N VAL A 7 1.85 12.75 12.35
CA VAL A 7 1.80 12.83 10.89
C VAL A 7 1.93 11.38 10.45
N LEU A 8 0.88 10.84 9.82
CA LEU A 8 0.98 9.61 9.06
C LEU A 8 1.86 9.90 7.86
N SER A 9 2.97 9.18 7.75
CA SER A 9 3.58 8.86 6.48
C SER A 9 3.66 7.35 6.48
N ALA A 10 2.98 6.79 5.51
CA ALA A 10 2.94 5.40 5.19
C ALA A 10 2.75 5.47 3.69
N SER A 11 3.71 4.97 2.92
CA SER A 11 3.46 4.55 1.54
C SER A 11 2.47 3.39 1.66
N ILE A 12 1.21 3.78 1.78
CA ILE A 12 0.03 2.95 1.84
C ILE A 12 -0.71 3.35 0.58
N SER A 13 -0.98 2.37 -0.28
CA SER A 13 -1.98 2.47 -1.34
C SER A 13 -3.30 2.94 -0.72
N VAL A 14 -3.55 4.25 -0.76
CA VAL A 14 -4.78 4.86 -0.29
C VAL A 14 -5.85 4.56 -1.35
N VAL A 15 -6.52 3.42 -1.21
CA VAL A 15 -7.77 3.16 -1.95
C VAL A 15 -8.80 4.19 -1.49
N LEU A 16 -9.02 5.18 -2.37
CA LEU A 16 -9.95 6.28 -2.16
C LEU A 16 -11.41 5.77 -2.25
N ALA A 17 -11.97 5.33 -1.12
CA ALA A 17 -13.37 4.95 -1.04
C ALA A 17 -14.29 6.16 -1.32
N CYS A 18 -14.92 6.17 -2.50
CA CYS A 18 -15.92 7.15 -2.88
C CYS A 18 -17.16 7.05 -1.99
N ILE A 19 -17.46 8.11 -1.24
CA ILE A 19 -18.70 8.28 -0.49
C ILE A 19 -19.83 8.63 -1.48
N PRO A 20 -20.91 7.84 -1.61
CA PRO A 20 -22.08 8.27 -2.36
C PRO A 20 -22.80 9.40 -1.60
N CYS A 21 -22.92 10.55 -2.25
CA CYS A 21 -23.81 11.64 -1.82
C CYS A 21 -25.25 11.12 -1.76
N VAL A 22 -25.79 11.04 -0.54
CA VAL A 22 -27.22 10.77 -0.30
C VAL A 22 -28.01 12.05 -0.62
N VAL A 23 -28.74 12.03 -1.72
CA VAL A 23 -29.80 13.01 -1.99
C VAL A 23 -31.01 12.66 -1.12
N SER A 24 -31.30 13.53 -0.15
CA SER A 24 -32.55 13.49 0.62
C SER A 24 -33.53 14.51 0.03
N ALA A 25 -34.71 14.05 -0.42
CA ALA A 25 -35.99 14.55 0.08
C ALA A 25 -37.21 13.99 -0.69
N ALA A 26 -38.23 13.69 0.13
CA ALA A 26 -39.68 13.78 -0.09
C ALA A 26 -40.44 12.52 -0.53
N SER A 27 -41.11 11.93 0.47
CA SER A 27 -42.33 11.13 0.33
C SER A 27 -43.53 11.98 -0.13
N PRO A 28 -44.55 11.35 -0.72
CA PRO A 28 -45.83 11.27 0.01
C PRO A 28 -46.53 9.90 -0.06
N CYS A 29 -47.40 9.70 0.94
CA CYS A 29 -48.28 8.55 1.17
C CYS A 29 -49.27 8.27 0.02
N ALA A 30 -49.57 6.98 -0.22
CA ALA A 30 -50.95 6.48 -0.44
C ALA A 30 -51.04 4.94 -0.48
N THR A 31 -51.69 4.39 0.56
CA THR A 31 -52.73 3.33 0.61
C THR A 31 -52.69 2.04 -0.25
N SER A 32 -52.70 0.92 0.49
CA SER A 32 -53.60 -0.26 0.42
C SER A 32 -53.56 -1.23 -0.78
N GLY A 33 -53.44 -2.53 -0.47
CA GLY A 33 -54.23 -3.57 -1.14
C GLY A 33 -53.53 -4.88 -1.52
N ASP A 34 -53.58 -5.84 -0.59
CA ASP A 34 -53.98 -7.26 -0.77
C ASP A 34 -53.16 -8.26 -1.63
N ARG A 35 -52.93 -9.43 -1.00
CA ARG A 35 -52.77 -10.81 -1.51
C ARG A 35 -51.69 -11.18 -2.54
N GLY A 36 -50.85 -12.15 -2.15
CA GLY A 36 -50.18 -13.04 -3.11
C GLY A 36 -49.14 -13.95 -2.47
N ALA A 37 -49.58 -15.11 -1.96
CA ALA A 37 -48.68 -16.22 -1.67
C ALA A 37 -48.07 -16.75 -2.98
N ALA A 38 -46.74 -16.90 -3.04
CA ALA A 38 -46.08 -17.91 -3.86
C ALA A 38 -44.55 -17.93 -3.68
N LEU A 39 -44.06 -19.14 -3.40
CA LEU A 39 -42.80 -19.71 -3.86
C LEU A 39 -41.51 -19.27 -3.15
N ALA A 40 -41.27 -19.96 -2.04
CA ALA A 40 -39.96 -20.54 -1.78
C ALA A 40 -39.41 -21.19 -3.06
N LYS A 41 -38.28 -20.68 -3.55
CA LYS A 41 -37.39 -21.42 -4.43
C LYS A 41 -36.11 -21.67 -3.65
N GLU A 42 -36.18 -22.73 -2.87
CA GLU A 42 -35.03 -23.53 -2.49
C GLU A 42 -34.29 -23.89 -3.78
N ARG A 43 -33.11 -23.30 -3.96
CA ARG A 43 -32.17 -23.67 -5.02
C ARG A 43 -30.95 -24.26 -4.33
N THR A 44 -31.14 -25.48 -3.83
CA THR A 44 -30.05 -26.41 -3.54
C THR A 44 -29.46 -26.85 -4.87
N ASP A 45 -28.43 -26.14 -5.31
CA ASP A 45 -27.45 -26.64 -6.27
C ASP A 45 -26.06 -26.27 -5.73
N SER A 46 -25.70 -26.85 -4.57
CA SER A 46 -24.32 -26.88 -4.09
C SER A 46 -23.51 -27.78 -5.02
N LYS A 47 -23.05 -27.22 -6.14
CA LYS A 47 -21.83 -27.71 -6.78
C LYS A 47 -20.71 -27.60 -5.75
N ALA A 48 -19.95 -28.68 -5.59
CA ALA A 48 -18.79 -28.76 -4.71
C ALA A 48 -17.98 -27.46 -4.79
N GLY A 49 -17.92 -26.76 -3.66
CA GLY A 49 -17.37 -25.42 -3.55
C GLY A 49 -15.92 -25.45 -4.00
N VAL A 50 -15.62 -24.72 -5.06
CA VAL A 50 -14.27 -24.23 -5.28
C VAL A 50 -14.02 -23.33 -4.09
N VAL A 51 -13.16 -23.77 -3.18
CA VAL A 51 -12.58 -22.86 -2.19
C VAL A 51 -11.67 -21.97 -3.01
N VAL A 52 -12.04 -20.70 -3.09
CA VAL A 52 -11.29 -19.69 -3.82
C VAL A 52 -10.34 -19.07 -2.80
N ASP A 53 -9.10 -18.87 -3.22
CA ASP A 53 -8.12 -18.15 -2.42
C ASP A 53 -8.54 -16.68 -2.36
N ILE A 54 -8.57 -16.12 -1.15
CA ILE A 54 -9.01 -14.75 -0.93
C ILE A 54 -7.90 -14.01 -0.20
N GLU A 55 -7.48 -12.92 -0.77
CA GLU A 55 -6.61 -11.92 -0.17
C GLU A 55 -7.38 -10.61 -0.07
N ARG A 56 -7.27 -9.92 1.07
CA ARG A 56 -7.86 -8.59 1.23
C ARG A 56 -7.31 -7.83 2.41
N ILE A 57 -7.22 -6.53 2.24
CA ILE A 57 -7.02 -5.58 3.34
C ILE A 57 -8.29 -5.51 4.19
N ILE A 58 -8.12 -5.67 5.50
CA ILE A 58 -9.19 -5.55 6.50
C ILE A 58 -8.86 -4.50 7.55
N ALA A 59 -9.88 -4.00 8.25
CA ALA A 59 -9.66 -3.12 9.39
C ALA A 59 -9.23 -3.93 10.63
N VAL A 60 -8.43 -3.32 11.51
CA VAL A 60 -7.98 -3.95 12.77
C VAL A 60 -9.15 -4.46 13.62
N GLU A 61 -10.30 -3.77 13.57
CA GLU A 61 -11.51 -4.16 14.30
C GLU A 61 -12.20 -5.42 13.74
N GLN A 62 -11.84 -5.84 12.53
CA GLN A 62 -12.34 -7.05 11.89
C GLN A 62 -11.51 -8.29 12.24
N LEU A 63 -10.33 -8.12 12.87
CA LEU A 63 -9.51 -9.23 13.32
C LEU A 63 -10.27 -10.14 14.29
N PRO A 64 -10.05 -11.47 14.23
CA PRO A 64 -10.51 -12.37 15.27
C PRO A 64 -10.03 -11.92 16.65
N SER A 65 -10.88 -12.04 17.67
CA SER A 65 -10.53 -11.62 19.04
C SER A 65 -9.25 -12.28 19.58
N SER A 66 -8.94 -13.50 19.12
CA SER A 66 -7.69 -14.23 19.38
C SER A 66 -6.48 -13.47 18.86
N VAL A 67 -6.49 -13.10 17.58
CA VAL A 67 -5.43 -12.34 16.90
C VAL A 67 -5.30 -10.95 17.52
N GLY A 68 -6.41 -10.25 17.72
CA GLY A 68 -6.39 -8.94 18.41
C GLY A 68 -5.79 -9.02 19.81
N THR A 69 -6.07 -10.09 20.57
CA THR A 69 -5.44 -10.30 21.88
C THR A 69 -3.94 -10.61 21.75
N ALA A 70 -3.54 -11.38 20.75
CA ALA A 70 -2.13 -11.68 20.48
C ALA A 70 -1.34 -10.42 20.11
N LEU A 71 -1.87 -9.58 19.23
CA LEU A 71 -1.31 -8.29 18.85
C LEU A 71 -1.08 -7.39 20.07
N MET A 72 -2.04 -7.31 21.00
CA MET A 72 -1.87 -6.55 22.25
C MET A 72 -0.76 -7.09 23.17
N ARG A 73 -0.33 -8.36 23.01
CA ARG A 73 0.77 -8.94 23.78
C ARG A 73 2.14 -8.60 23.22
N LEU A 74 2.25 -8.19 21.96
CA LEU A 74 3.53 -7.79 21.35
C LEU A 74 4.17 -6.62 22.09
N GLY A 75 3.36 -5.70 22.61
CA GLY A 75 3.85 -4.65 23.50
C GLY A 75 3.00 -3.40 23.52
N LYS A 76 3.37 -2.48 24.39
CA LYS A 76 2.83 -1.11 24.34
C LYS A 76 3.52 -0.36 23.21
N GLY A 77 2.76 0.46 22.48
CA GLY A 77 3.30 1.30 21.42
C GLY A 77 3.33 0.65 20.03
N VAL A 78 2.76 -0.55 19.88
CA VAL A 78 2.44 -1.12 18.57
C VAL A 78 1.54 -0.14 17.82
N ARG A 79 1.93 0.19 16.59
CA ARG A 79 1.09 0.91 15.62
C ARG A 79 0.89 0.00 14.42
N VAL A 80 -0.34 -0.46 14.22
CA VAL A 80 -0.70 -1.22 13.03
C VAL A 80 -0.81 -0.26 11.85
N GLN A 81 -0.20 -0.63 10.73
CA GLN A 81 -0.18 0.12 9.48
C GLN A 81 -1.18 -0.50 8.51
N GLN A 82 -1.11 -1.81 8.32
CA GLN A 82 -1.99 -2.58 7.44
C GLN A 82 -2.32 -3.93 8.09
N VAL A 83 -3.45 -4.50 7.69
CA VAL A 83 -3.84 -5.87 8.03
C VAL A 83 -4.38 -6.51 6.78
N GLU A 84 -3.79 -7.64 6.42
CA GLU A 84 -4.25 -8.47 5.32
C GLU A 84 -4.84 -9.77 5.88
N GLU A 85 -5.98 -10.19 5.32
CA GLU A 85 -6.54 -11.52 5.56
C GLU A 85 -6.32 -12.37 4.32
N ASN A 86 -5.61 -13.48 4.52
CA ASN A 86 -5.34 -14.49 3.50
C ASN A 86 -6.12 -15.76 3.82
N ILE A 87 -6.95 -16.23 2.89
CA ILE A 87 -7.74 -17.46 3.01
C ILE A 87 -7.33 -18.40 1.89
N ASP A 88 -6.43 -19.34 2.19
CA ASP A 88 -6.05 -20.42 1.28
C ASP A 88 -6.68 -21.73 1.76
N GLY A 89 -7.40 -22.43 0.87
CA GLY A 89 -8.00 -23.73 1.19
C GLY A 89 -8.99 -23.67 2.36
N GLY A 90 -9.52 -22.49 2.68
CA GLY A 90 -10.45 -22.24 3.78
C GLY A 90 -9.78 -22.04 5.14
N VAL A 91 -8.45 -21.91 5.15
CA VAL A 91 -7.65 -21.58 6.33
C VAL A 91 -7.29 -20.11 6.25
N ALA A 92 -7.67 -19.35 7.28
CA ALA A 92 -7.34 -17.94 7.37
C ALA A 92 -6.00 -17.72 8.10
N THR A 93 -5.12 -16.93 7.49
CA THR A 93 -3.97 -16.28 8.11
C THR A 93 -4.13 -14.76 8.04
N TYR A 94 -3.39 -14.07 8.90
CA TYR A 94 -3.46 -12.62 9.05
C TYR A 94 -2.06 -12.05 9.06
N GLU A 95 -1.70 -11.35 8.00
CA GLU A 95 -0.45 -10.62 7.90
C GLU A 95 -0.65 -9.20 8.39
N ILE A 96 0.26 -8.73 9.24
CA ILE A 96 0.09 -7.44 9.93
C ILE A 96 1.39 -6.66 9.88
N ASP A 97 1.38 -5.61 9.07
CA ASP A 97 2.41 -4.58 9.10
C ASP A 97 2.24 -3.71 10.33
N LEU A 98 3.29 -3.63 11.13
CA LEU A 98 3.30 -2.85 12.34
C LEU A 98 4.63 -2.17 12.60
N LEU A 99 4.53 -0.97 13.18
CA LEU A 99 5.67 -0.30 13.79
C LEU A 99 5.68 -0.61 15.28
N LEU A 100 6.78 -1.19 15.76
CA LEU A 100 7.05 -1.39 17.18
C LEU A 100 8.35 -0.70 17.56
N ALA A 101 8.23 0.35 18.39
CA ALA A 101 9.31 1.30 18.66
C ALA A 101 9.80 1.99 17.38
N ASP A 102 10.95 1.58 16.86
CA ASP A 102 11.61 2.16 15.68
C ASP A 102 11.87 1.08 14.60
N THR A 103 11.11 -0.02 14.62
CA THR A 103 11.25 -1.13 13.67
C THR A 103 9.89 -1.47 13.07
N TYR A 104 9.83 -1.51 11.74
CA TYR A 104 8.73 -2.06 10.98
C TYR A 104 8.87 -3.58 10.93
N TYR A 105 7.78 -4.26 11.23
CA TYR A 105 7.67 -5.70 11.19
C TYR A 105 6.46 -6.06 10.34
N GLU A 106 6.61 -7.14 9.59
CA GLU A 106 5.50 -7.96 9.14
C GLU A 106 5.34 -9.12 10.14
N VAL A 107 4.14 -9.35 10.63
CA VAL A 107 3.85 -10.48 11.54
C VAL A 107 2.63 -11.23 11.05
N GLU A 108 2.82 -12.51 10.73
CA GLU A 108 1.76 -13.41 10.30
C GLU A 108 1.20 -14.20 11.49
N PHE A 109 -0.13 -14.20 11.61
CA PHE A 109 -0.87 -14.95 12.62
C PHE A 109 -1.79 -15.98 11.99
N ASP A 110 -1.94 -17.14 12.65
CA ASP A 110 -3.07 -18.02 12.39
C ASP A 110 -4.38 -17.46 13.01
N ALA A 111 -5.53 -18.02 12.63
CA ALA A 111 -6.83 -17.61 13.19
C ALA A 111 -6.96 -17.80 14.72
N ALA A 112 -6.12 -18.62 15.35
CA ALA A 112 -6.07 -18.80 16.80
C ALA A 112 -5.19 -17.75 17.50
N GLY A 113 -4.56 -16.84 16.74
CA GLY A 113 -3.67 -15.80 17.24
C GLY A 113 -2.27 -16.30 17.60
N ASN A 114 -1.85 -17.45 17.08
CA ASN A 114 -0.46 -17.88 17.18
C ASN A 114 0.35 -17.19 16.08
N VAL A 115 1.54 -16.71 16.39
CA VAL A 115 2.49 -16.19 15.40
C VAL A 115 3.04 -17.36 14.60
N ILE A 116 2.91 -17.30 13.28
CA ILE A 116 3.40 -18.31 12.34
C ILE A 116 4.52 -17.78 11.42
N GLY A 117 4.60 -16.46 11.26
CA GLY A 117 5.68 -15.75 10.55
C GLY A 117 6.01 -14.43 11.25
N SER A 118 7.25 -13.98 11.14
CA SER A 118 7.64 -12.63 11.54
C SER A 118 8.93 -12.23 10.87
N GLU A 119 8.88 -11.07 10.22
CA GLU A 119 9.99 -10.48 9.48
C GLU A 119 10.24 -9.03 9.92
N ILE A 120 11.46 -8.54 9.70
CA ILE A 120 11.78 -7.13 9.87
C ILE A 120 11.86 -6.52 8.48
N GLU A 121 10.87 -5.70 8.15
CA GLU A 121 10.82 -4.97 6.88
C GLU A 121 11.86 -3.83 6.87
N ALA A 122 11.90 -3.04 7.94
CA ALA A 122 12.79 -1.89 8.02
C ALA A 122 13.06 -1.39 9.43
N TRP A 123 14.15 -0.66 9.59
CA TRP A 123 14.46 0.12 10.79
C TRP A 123 14.34 1.61 10.50
N ILE A 124 13.65 2.34 11.38
CA ILE A 124 13.75 3.80 11.43
C ILE A 124 15.14 4.15 11.96
N VAL A 125 15.92 4.86 11.14
CA VAL A 125 17.29 5.25 11.46
C VAL A 125 17.44 6.78 11.45
N PRO A 126 18.25 7.35 12.35
CA PRO A 126 18.58 8.77 12.23
C PRO A 126 19.38 9.01 10.95
N LEU A 127 19.11 10.10 10.22
CA LEU A 127 19.87 10.49 9.02
C LEU A 127 21.40 10.50 9.25
N ALA A 128 21.85 10.78 10.47
CA ALA A 128 23.26 10.78 10.83
C ALA A 128 23.93 9.38 10.79
N SER A 129 23.18 8.28 10.92
CA SER A 129 23.70 6.91 10.82
C SER A 129 23.68 6.35 9.40
N VAL A 130 23.03 7.03 8.46
CA VAL A 130 23.06 6.69 7.03
C VAL A 130 24.48 6.84 6.48
N THR A 131 24.88 5.99 5.53
CA THR A 131 26.20 6.06 4.91
C THR A 131 26.48 7.44 4.32
N GLY A 132 27.75 7.85 4.29
CA GLY A 132 28.13 9.15 3.75
C GLY A 132 27.62 9.43 2.33
N PRO A 133 27.72 8.47 1.38
CA PRO A 133 27.15 8.61 0.04
C PRO A 133 25.62 8.73 0.04
N ALA A 134 24.89 7.78 0.62
CA ALA A 134 23.43 7.79 0.66
C ALA A 134 22.88 9.04 1.34
N ARG A 135 23.45 9.45 2.48
CA ARG A 135 23.04 10.67 3.18
C ARG A 135 23.14 11.91 2.30
N ARG A 136 24.24 12.06 1.54
CA ARG A 136 24.41 13.20 0.64
C ARG A 136 23.41 13.18 -0.51
N ALA A 137 23.07 11.99 -1.01
CA ALA A 137 22.06 11.84 -2.05
C ALA A 137 20.67 12.20 -1.53
N ILE A 138 20.27 11.69 -0.35
CA ILE A 138 19.01 12.08 0.32
C ILE A 138 18.95 13.60 0.54
N GLU A 139 20.02 14.21 1.07
CA GLU A 139 20.09 15.66 1.29
C GLU A 139 20.02 16.47 -0.02
N HIS A 140 20.59 15.93 -1.10
CA HIS A 140 20.54 16.54 -2.43
C HIS A 140 19.13 16.52 -3.01
N GLU A 141 18.49 15.34 -3.03
CA GLU A 141 17.13 15.15 -3.54
C GLU A 141 16.07 15.88 -2.69
N ALA A 142 16.32 16.01 -1.38
CA ALA A 142 15.48 16.84 -0.52
C ALA A 142 15.53 18.31 -0.94
N ALA A 143 16.62 18.81 -1.52
CA ALA A 143 16.79 20.19 -1.95
C ALA A 143 16.39 21.24 -0.88
N GLY A 144 16.64 20.93 0.40
CA GLY A 144 16.27 21.77 1.56
C GLY A 144 14.84 21.58 2.08
N ALA A 145 14.06 20.67 1.51
CA ALA A 145 12.81 20.18 2.07
C ALA A 145 13.02 19.43 3.40
N ALA A 146 11.94 19.22 4.15
CA ALA A 146 12.03 18.53 5.43
C ALA A 146 12.09 17.02 5.21
N ILE A 147 13.16 16.39 5.67
CA ILE A 147 13.28 14.92 5.77
C ILE A 147 12.55 14.50 7.05
N LEU A 148 11.46 13.75 6.91
CA LEU A 148 10.56 13.39 8.01
C LEU A 148 11.00 12.12 8.72
N GLU A 149 11.31 11.09 7.94
CA GLU A 149 11.69 9.76 8.41
C GLU A 149 12.73 9.20 7.43
N VAL A 150 13.65 8.39 7.94
CA VAL A 150 14.53 7.57 7.11
C VAL A 150 14.41 6.14 7.60
N ARG A 151 14.04 5.25 6.70
CA ARG A 151 13.97 3.81 6.89
C ARG A 151 15.20 3.18 6.25
N MET A 152 15.71 2.12 6.87
CA MET A 152 16.76 1.28 6.32
C MET A 152 16.25 -0.14 6.26
N GLU A 153 16.45 -0.78 5.13
CA GLU A 153 16.18 -2.19 4.90
C GLU A 153 17.48 -2.85 4.42
N ILE A 154 17.57 -4.17 4.54
CA ILE A 154 18.66 -4.94 3.95
C ILE A 154 18.06 -5.72 2.79
N GLU A 155 18.51 -5.43 1.57
CA GLU A 155 18.09 -6.15 0.38
C GLU A 155 18.58 -7.60 0.49
N GLU A 156 17.65 -8.56 0.52
CA GLU A 156 17.96 -9.96 0.84
C GLU A 156 18.98 -10.59 -0.12
N ASP A 157 18.87 -10.27 -1.41
CA ASP A 157 19.70 -10.85 -2.46
C ASP A 157 21.15 -10.35 -2.41
N LEU A 158 21.35 -9.08 -2.06
CA LEU A 158 22.66 -8.44 -2.09
C LEU A 158 23.28 -8.31 -0.70
N GLY A 159 22.48 -8.37 0.35
CA GLY A 159 22.88 -8.04 1.72
C GLY A 159 23.30 -6.58 1.89
N GLU A 160 22.88 -5.71 0.97
CA GLU A 160 23.22 -4.30 0.95
C GLU A 160 22.09 -3.48 1.58
N ALA A 161 22.46 -2.36 2.22
CA ALA A 161 21.48 -1.48 2.82
C ALA A 161 20.84 -0.60 1.75
N VAL A 162 19.52 -0.58 1.72
CA VAL A 162 18.72 0.41 0.99
C VAL A 162 18.10 1.37 2.01
N TYR A 163 18.04 2.63 1.64
CA TYR A 163 17.47 3.68 2.47
C TYR A 163 16.27 4.30 1.78
N GLU A 164 15.14 4.29 2.46
CA GLU A 164 13.95 5.04 2.03
C GLU A 164 13.81 6.30 2.88
N ALA A 165 13.57 7.45 2.25
CA ALA A 165 13.40 8.71 2.98
C ALA A 165 12.11 9.42 2.60
N ASP A 166 11.27 9.69 3.59
CA ASP A 166 10.04 10.46 3.43
C ASP A 166 10.35 11.96 3.49
N ILE A 167 10.05 12.68 2.42
CA ILE A 167 10.40 14.09 2.27
C ILE A 167 9.16 14.94 2.07
N ARG A 168 9.05 16.02 2.85
CA ARG A 168 7.97 17.01 2.75
C ARG A 168 8.48 18.32 2.21
N ASN A 169 8.10 18.62 0.97
CA ASN A 169 8.27 19.96 0.39
C ASN A 169 7.03 20.84 0.73
N THR A 170 6.75 21.91 -0.02
CA THR A 170 5.57 22.76 0.26
C THR A 170 4.25 22.18 -0.24
N THR A 171 4.29 21.32 -1.26
CA THR A 171 3.10 20.84 -1.99
C THR A 171 2.71 19.41 -1.63
N ARG A 172 3.69 18.51 -1.44
CA ARG A 172 3.45 17.09 -1.14
C ARG A 172 4.47 16.49 -0.16
N THR A 173 4.15 15.29 0.33
CA THR A 173 5.13 14.31 0.81
C THR A 173 5.45 13.37 -0.36
N TYR A 174 6.67 12.90 -0.47
CA TYR A 174 7.11 11.87 -1.41
C TYR A 174 8.20 11.05 -0.75
N ALA A 175 8.33 9.78 -1.10
CA ALA A 175 9.45 8.94 -0.74
C ALA A 175 10.54 8.96 -1.83
N LEU A 176 11.71 8.46 -1.45
CA LEU A 176 12.78 8.12 -2.36
C LEU A 176 13.56 6.95 -1.79
N ARG A 177 14.03 6.05 -2.65
CA ARG A 177 14.82 4.88 -2.28
C ARG A 177 16.23 5.02 -2.86
N ILE A 178 17.23 4.86 -2.01
CA ILE A 178 18.64 5.12 -2.31
C ILE A 178 19.49 3.98 -1.79
N ASP A 179 20.38 3.44 -2.63
CA ASP A 179 21.32 2.39 -2.22
C ASP A 179 22.39 2.92 -1.24
N ALA A 180 23.15 2.02 -0.61
CA ALA A 180 24.26 2.39 0.28
C ALA A 180 25.36 3.24 -0.39
N HIS A 181 25.44 3.24 -1.72
CA HIS A 181 26.40 3.96 -2.55
C HIS A 181 25.92 5.37 -2.95
N GLY A 182 24.67 5.73 -2.64
CA GLY A 182 24.05 7.00 -2.98
C GLY A 182 23.47 7.06 -4.39
N THR A 183 23.21 5.92 -5.02
CA THR A 183 22.43 5.83 -6.25
C THR A 183 20.96 5.93 -5.92
N LEU A 184 20.24 6.82 -6.61
CA LEU A 184 18.78 6.84 -6.57
C LEU A 184 18.25 5.60 -7.29
N ILE A 185 17.46 4.78 -6.59
CA ILE A 185 16.78 3.61 -7.14
C ILE A 185 15.40 4.03 -7.61
N GLU A 186 14.66 4.77 -6.78
CA GLU A 186 13.25 5.09 -7.00
C GLU A 186 12.86 6.41 -6.34
N ARG A 187 11.86 7.09 -6.89
CA ARG A 187 11.19 8.24 -6.25
C ARG A 187 9.73 8.37 -6.67
N ASP A 188 8.89 8.76 -5.71
CA ASP A 188 7.50 9.10 -6.05
C ASP A 188 7.46 10.40 -6.86
N ILE A 189 6.74 10.32 -7.97
CA ILE A 189 6.50 11.44 -8.86
C ILE A 189 5.01 11.71 -9.00
N THR A 190 4.69 12.74 -9.78
CA THR A 190 3.31 13.08 -10.12
C THR A 190 3.17 13.17 -11.62
N MET A 191 1.94 13.06 -12.12
CA MET A 191 1.67 13.06 -13.57
C MET A 191 2.27 14.26 -14.33
N ASP A 192 2.43 15.42 -13.69
CA ASP A 192 3.03 16.62 -14.28
C ASP A 192 4.57 16.57 -14.38
N MET A 193 5.20 15.59 -13.73
CA MET A 193 6.65 15.34 -13.81
C MET A 193 7.03 14.38 -14.93
N LEU A 194 6.06 13.64 -15.48
CA LEU A 194 6.31 12.67 -16.53
C LEU A 194 6.77 13.33 -17.85
N PRO A 195 7.71 12.69 -18.57
CA PRO A 195 7.94 13.00 -19.97
C PRO A 195 6.67 12.84 -20.80
N GLY A 196 6.56 13.61 -21.88
CA GLY A 196 5.35 13.59 -22.71
C GLY A 196 5.06 12.22 -23.35
N GLY A 197 6.08 11.39 -23.61
CA GLY A 197 5.93 10.02 -24.09
C GLY A 197 5.29 9.12 -23.04
N ALA A 198 5.96 8.99 -21.89
CA ALA A 198 5.47 8.25 -20.72
C ALA A 198 4.04 8.66 -20.33
N TYR A 199 3.77 9.97 -20.19
CA TYR A 199 2.43 10.49 -19.86
C TYR A 199 1.35 9.95 -20.80
N ARG A 200 1.58 9.99 -22.12
CA ARG A 200 0.59 9.51 -23.09
C ARG A 200 0.40 8.00 -23.00
N ALA A 201 1.47 7.25 -22.79
CA ALA A 201 1.42 5.79 -22.67
C ALA A 201 0.59 5.37 -21.44
N LEU A 202 0.91 5.91 -20.27
CA LEU A 202 0.24 5.56 -19.01
C LEU A 202 -1.22 5.99 -18.99
N VAL A 203 -1.55 7.21 -19.44
CA VAL A 203 -2.95 7.67 -19.55
C VAL A 203 -3.73 6.82 -20.55
N HIS A 204 -3.11 6.37 -21.64
CA HIS A 204 -3.76 5.48 -22.59
C HIS A 204 -4.00 4.09 -21.98
N ALA A 205 -3.01 3.54 -21.29
CA ALA A 205 -3.09 2.25 -20.62
C ALA A 205 -4.19 2.22 -19.54
N ALA A 206 -4.35 3.33 -18.80
CA ALA A 206 -5.40 3.43 -17.78
C ALA A 206 -6.83 3.35 -18.35
N GLN A 207 -7.06 3.67 -19.63
CA GLN A 207 -8.39 3.58 -20.28
C GLN A 207 -9.54 4.27 -19.50
N GLY A 208 -9.23 5.32 -18.73
CA GLY A 208 -10.21 6.02 -17.88
C GLY A 208 -10.38 5.41 -16.47
N GLY A 209 -9.61 4.37 -16.15
CA GLY A 209 -9.33 3.93 -14.78
C GLY A 209 -8.45 4.92 -14.01
N SER A 210 -7.92 4.48 -12.88
CA SER A 210 -7.13 5.32 -11.98
C SER A 210 -5.66 4.90 -12.00
N ILE A 211 -4.75 5.87 -12.03
CA ILE A 211 -3.35 5.67 -11.69
C ILE A 211 -3.24 6.02 -10.20
N VAL A 212 -2.97 5.03 -9.36
CA VAL A 212 -3.00 5.18 -7.89
C VAL A 212 -1.62 5.45 -7.30
N GLU A 213 -0.57 5.06 -8.01
CA GLU A 213 0.84 5.24 -7.65
C GLU A 213 1.65 5.49 -8.93
N LEU A 214 2.76 6.22 -8.79
CA LEU A 214 3.58 6.62 -9.92
C LEU A 214 5.01 6.93 -9.47
N ASP A 215 5.94 6.15 -10.00
CA ASP A 215 7.34 6.21 -9.60
C ASP A 215 8.25 6.43 -10.79
N GLU A 216 9.37 7.08 -10.53
CA GLU A 216 10.51 7.12 -11.44
C GLU A 216 11.59 6.19 -10.89
N GLU A 217 11.97 5.21 -11.69
CA GLU A 217 12.91 4.17 -11.31
C GLU A 217 14.17 4.20 -12.16
N LEU A 218 15.30 3.90 -11.52
CA LEU A 218 16.59 3.76 -12.17
C LEU A 218 17.16 2.37 -11.92
N HIS A 219 16.83 1.44 -12.80
CA HIS A 219 17.37 0.08 -12.75
C HIS A 219 18.43 -0.13 -13.83
N ASP A 220 19.62 -0.62 -13.46
CA ASP A 220 20.76 -0.84 -14.38
C ASP A 220 21.13 0.40 -15.24
N GLY A 221 20.95 1.59 -14.68
CA GLY A 221 21.19 2.86 -15.37
C GLY A 221 20.19 3.21 -16.47
N LYS A 222 19.05 2.50 -16.53
CA LYS A 222 17.91 2.81 -17.39
C LYS A 222 16.80 3.43 -16.56
N LEU A 223 16.27 4.54 -17.06
CA LEU A 223 15.19 5.25 -16.44
C LEU A 223 13.84 4.71 -16.94
N SER A 224 12.99 4.26 -16.04
CA SER A 224 11.59 3.89 -16.27
C SER A 224 10.65 4.76 -15.44
N TYR A 225 9.40 4.79 -15.86
CA TYR A 225 8.29 5.39 -15.14
C TYR A 225 7.25 4.32 -14.94
N GLU A 226 7.04 3.94 -13.70
CA GLU A 226 6.14 2.87 -13.30
C GLU A 226 4.83 3.45 -12.78
N ALA A 227 3.73 2.76 -13.03
CA ALA A 227 2.41 3.14 -12.55
C ALA A 227 1.61 1.92 -12.12
N ASN A 228 1.05 1.97 -10.92
CA ASN A 228 -0.02 1.08 -10.49
C ASN A 228 -1.36 1.61 -11.01
N ILE A 229 -2.02 0.80 -11.85
CA ILE A 229 -3.20 1.16 -12.62
C ILE A 229 -4.38 0.27 -12.22
N VAL A 230 -5.47 0.91 -11.81
CA VAL A 230 -6.71 0.24 -11.43
C VAL A 230 -7.81 0.46 -12.47
N ILE A 231 -8.30 -0.63 -13.06
CA ILE A 231 -9.43 -0.65 -14.01
C ILE A 231 -10.52 -1.60 -13.48
N GLY A 232 -11.55 -1.04 -12.86
CA GLY A 232 -12.56 -1.86 -12.18
C GLY A 232 -11.98 -2.49 -10.92
N ASP A 233 -12.02 -3.82 -10.84
CA ASP A 233 -11.47 -4.60 -9.73
C ASP A 233 -10.10 -5.22 -10.08
N VAL A 234 -9.47 -4.77 -11.17
CA VAL A 234 -8.15 -5.23 -11.62
C VAL A 234 -7.14 -4.13 -11.39
N GLU A 235 -6.11 -4.44 -10.63
CA GLU A 235 -4.89 -3.66 -10.50
C GLU A 235 -3.79 -4.33 -11.33
N PHE A 236 -2.93 -3.55 -11.97
CA PHE A 236 -1.75 -4.03 -12.66
C PHE A 236 -0.71 -2.92 -12.70
N GLU A 237 0.54 -3.30 -12.87
CA GLU A 237 1.67 -2.39 -12.90
C GLU A 237 2.22 -2.28 -14.33
N LEU A 238 2.54 -1.07 -14.76
CA LEU A 238 3.09 -0.80 -16.08
C LEU A 238 4.25 0.18 -15.99
N SER A 239 5.42 -0.27 -16.44
CA SER A 239 6.63 0.54 -16.51
C SER A 239 6.97 0.89 -17.96
N VAL A 240 7.20 2.17 -18.23
CA VAL A 240 7.51 2.70 -19.58
C VAL A 240 8.75 3.57 -19.57
N ASP A 241 9.44 3.67 -20.71
CA ASP A 241 10.51 4.65 -20.88
C ASP A 241 9.96 6.07 -21.11
N GLY A 242 10.85 7.07 -21.17
CA GLY A 242 10.45 8.47 -21.40
C GLY A 242 9.75 8.74 -22.74
N ASP A 243 9.94 7.86 -23.74
CA ASP A 243 9.28 7.93 -25.04
C ASP A 243 7.91 7.23 -25.03
N GLY A 244 7.61 6.48 -23.97
CA GLY A 244 6.37 5.73 -23.76
C GLY A 244 6.41 4.30 -24.29
N ASN A 245 7.59 3.74 -24.54
CA ASN A 245 7.72 2.32 -24.87
C ASN A 245 7.62 1.49 -23.58
N VAL A 246 6.92 0.37 -23.66
CA VAL A 246 6.79 -0.57 -22.53
C VAL A 246 8.15 -1.18 -22.21
N VAL A 247 8.56 -1.05 -20.95
CA VAL A 247 9.74 -1.71 -20.37
C VAL A 247 9.30 -3.00 -19.70
N GLU A 248 8.24 -2.93 -18.89
CA GLU A 248 7.71 -4.03 -18.09
C GLU A 248 6.20 -3.91 -17.93
N LEU A 249 5.53 -5.05 -17.72
CA LEU A 249 4.09 -5.13 -17.52
C LEU A 249 3.79 -6.34 -16.64
N ASN A 250 3.34 -6.06 -15.41
CA ASN A 250 3.05 -7.07 -14.41
C ASN A 250 1.55 -7.11 -14.15
N TYR A 251 1.00 -8.32 -14.20
CA TYR A 251 -0.39 -8.61 -13.84
C TYR A 251 -0.39 -9.43 -12.55
N PRO A 252 -1.44 -9.27 -11.71
CA PRO A 252 -1.67 -10.16 -10.58
C PRO A 252 -1.87 -11.62 -11.02
#